data_AF-X1MCA8-F1
#
_entry.id   AF-X1MCA8-F1
#
_cell.length_a   1.000
_cell.length_b   1.000
_cell.length_c   1.000
_cell.angle_alpha   90.00
_cell.angle_beta   90.00
_cell.angle_gamma   90.00
#
_symmetry.space_group_name_H-M   'P 1'
#
loop_
_entity.id
_entity.type
_entity.pdbx_description
1 polymer ?
#
loop_
_entity_poly.entity_id
_entity_poly.type
_entity_poly.pdbx_seq_one_letter_code
_entity_poly.pdbx_strand_id
1 'polypeptide(L)' 'GYSNVSFGMPDRNLLNIHFITMGIISGLCAPITDPLIDNLVEAIKAADFLAGRDPYGMNYISFYRK' A
#
# COMPACT_ATOMS: atom_id res chain seq x y z
N GLY A 1 -13.42 4.87 1.20
CA GLY A 1 -13.77 3.47 0.91
C GLY A 1 -12.99 3.02 -0.29
N TYR A 2 -11.93 2.23 -0.08
CA TYR A 2 -10.98 1.85 -1.13
C TYR A 2 -11.55 0.86 -2.16
N SER A 3 -12.37 -0.06 -1.66
CA SER A 3 -12.95 -1.17 -2.42
C SER A 3 -13.90 -0.72 -3.55
N ASN A 4 -14.27 0.56 -3.59
CA ASN A 4 -15.15 1.14 -4.61
C ASN A 4 -14.41 1.45 -5.92
N VAL A 5 -13.09 1.66 -5.87
CA VAL A 5 -12.30 2.05 -7.06
C VAL A 5 -12.20 0.93 -8.08
N SER A 6 -12.21 -0.31 -7.61
CA SER A 6 -12.15 -1.51 -8.44
C SER A 6 -13.52 -2.18 -8.65
N PHE A 7 -14.63 -1.50 -8.38
CA PHE A 7 -15.96 -2.10 -8.54
C PHE A 7 -16.24 -2.44 -10.02
N GLY A 8 -16.58 -3.71 -10.30
CA GLY A 8 -16.86 -4.19 -11.66
C GLY A 8 -15.63 -4.55 -12.49
N MET A 9 -14.41 -4.43 -11.96
CA MET A 9 -13.17 -4.78 -12.66
C MET A 9 -12.63 -6.15 -12.23
N PRO A 10 -11.94 -6.88 -13.13
CA PRO A 10 -11.10 -8.02 -12.74
C PRO A 10 -9.93 -7.55 -11.87
N ASP A 11 -9.31 -8.46 -11.12
CA ASP A 11 -8.11 -8.21 -10.30
C ASP A 11 -8.22 -7.03 -9.32
N ARG A 12 -9.36 -6.98 -8.62
CA ARG A 12 -9.69 -5.91 -7.66
C ARG A 12 -8.61 -5.66 -6.62
N ASN A 13 -7.98 -6.72 -6.12
CA ASN A 13 -6.92 -6.62 -5.11
C ASN A 13 -5.71 -5.86 -5.65
N LEU A 14 -5.26 -6.19 -6.87
CA LEU A 14 -4.14 -5.53 -7.51
C LEU A 14 -4.42 -4.05 -7.75
N LEU A 15 -5.61 -3.72 -8.28
CA LEU A 15 -6.04 -2.34 -8.50
C LEU A 15 -6.12 -1.54 -7.20
N ASN A 16 -6.67 -2.14 -6.14
CA ASN A 16 -6.73 -1.50 -4.83
C ASN A 16 -5.31 -1.26 -4.29
N ILE A 17 -4.41 -2.24 -4.36
CA ILE A 17 -3.03 -2.08 -3.89
C ILE A 17 -2.33 -0.92 -4.60
N HIS A 18 -2.36 -0.87 -5.94
CA HIS A 18 -1.72 0.20 -6.69
C HIS A 18 -2.35 1.56 -6.44
N PHE A 19 -3.67 1.61 -6.31
CA PHE A 19 -4.31 2.86 -5.95
C PHE A 19 -3.80 3.32 -4.57
N ILE A 20 -3.63 2.42 -3.57
CA ILE A 20 -3.15 2.78 -2.21
C ILE A 20 -1.76 3.37 -2.27
N THR A 21 -0.85 2.71 -2.98
CA THR A 21 0.53 3.16 -3.10
C THR A 21 0.63 4.53 -3.77
N MET A 22 -0.15 4.77 -4.83
CA MET A 22 -0.26 6.10 -5.46
C MET A 22 -0.83 7.15 -4.49
N GLY A 23 -1.84 6.78 -3.69
CA GLY A 23 -2.41 7.65 -2.67
C GLY A 23 -1.36 8.05 -1.62
N ILE A 24 -0.60 7.09 -1.11
CA ILE A 24 0.46 7.32 -0.10
C ILE A 24 1.50 8.31 -0.63
N ILE A 25 1.98 8.10 -1.85
CA ILE A 25 2.92 9.00 -2.53
C ILE A 25 2.30 10.40 -2.71
N SER A 26 1.00 10.49 -2.93
CA SER A 26 0.27 11.75 -3.10
C SER A 26 -0.12 12.44 -1.78
N GLY A 27 0.29 11.91 -0.62
CA GLY A 27 0.01 12.53 0.68
C GLY A 27 -1.05 11.83 1.54
N LEU A 28 -1.60 10.69 1.12
CA LEU A 28 -2.56 9.91 1.92
C LEU A 28 -1.92 9.42 3.22
N CYS A 29 -2.59 9.65 4.36
CA CYS A 29 -2.11 9.20 5.68
C CYS A 29 -2.83 7.97 6.23
N ALA A 30 -4.12 7.79 5.93
CA ALA A 30 -4.94 6.73 6.53
C ALA A 30 -5.90 6.08 5.51
N PRO A 31 -5.43 5.14 4.69
CA PRO A 31 -6.30 4.34 3.83
C PRO A 31 -7.17 3.39 4.68
N ILE A 32 -8.49 3.43 4.51
CA ILE A 32 -9.40 2.40 5.05
C ILE A 32 -9.50 1.27 4.02
N THR A 33 -8.88 0.15 4.33
CA THR A 33 -8.75 -1.02 3.44
C THR A 33 -8.81 -2.31 4.26
N ASP A 34 -9.02 -3.43 3.57
CA ASP A 34 -8.99 -4.77 4.17
C ASP A 34 -7.53 -5.20 4.38
N PRO A 35 -7.09 -5.44 5.64
CA PRO A 35 -5.73 -5.89 5.92
C PRO A 35 -5.45 -7.35 5.52
N LEU A 36 -6.49 -8.12 5.17
CA LEU A 36 -6.36 -9.51 4.72
C LEU A 36 -5.98 -9.65 3.24
N ILE A 37 -5.86 -8.53 2.52
CA ILE A 37 -5.40 -8.56 1.13
C ILE A 37 -3.91 -8.89 1.10
N ASP A 38 -3.57 -10.01 0.47
CA ASP A 38 -2.20 -10.45 0.26
C ASP A 38 -1.37 -9.35 -0.43
N ASN A 39 -0.11 -9.19 0.00
CA ASN A 39 0.85 -8.20 -0.50
C ASN A 39 0.49 -6.72 -0.26
N LEU A 40 -0.63 -6.42 0.39
CA LEU A 40 -1.02 -5.03 0.67
C LEU A 40 -0.05 -4.35 1.66
N VAL A 41 0.29 -5.04 2.75
CA VAL A 41 1.19 -4.51 3.79
C VAL A 41 2.59 -4.25 3.23
N GLU A 42 3.07 -5.16 2.37
CA GLU A 42 4.33 -5.03 1.64
C GLU A 42 4.32 -3.80 0.74
N ALA A 43 3.25 -3.64 -0.05
CA ALA A 43 3.09 -2.51 -0.96
C ALA A 43 3.01 -1.17 -0.22
N ILE A 44 2.34 -1.11 0.94
CA ILE A 44 2.29 0.09 1.80
C ILE A 44 3.69 0.44 2.30
N LYS A 45 4.43 -0.53 2.84
CA LYS A 45 5.80 -0.29 3.34
C LYS A 45 6.75 0.13 2.22
N ALA A 46 6.63 -0.48 1.05
CA ALA A 46 7.37 -0.08 -0.14
C ALA A 46 7.01 1.36 -0.55
N ALA A 47 5.72 1.71 -0.55
CA ALA A 47 5.26 3.05 -0.88
C ALA A 47 5.74 4.10 0.13
N ASP A 48 5.75 3.81 1.44
CA ASP A 48 6.28 4.71 2.46
C ASP A 48 7.78 4.95 2.28
N PHE A 49 8.55 3.90 1.93
CA PHE A 49 9.96 4.05 1.58
C PHE A 49 10.16 4.91 0.33
N LEU A 50 9.43 4.62 -0.76
CA LEU A 50 9.52 5.37 -2.02
C LEU A 50 9.02 6.82 -1.87
N ALA A 51 8.09 7.08 -0.97
CA ALA A 51 7.60 8.41 -0.63
C ALA A 51 8.52 9.19 0.33
N GLY A 52 9.66 8.60 0.75
CA GLY A 52 10.62 9.23 1.67
C GLY A 52 10.14 9.31 3.12
N ARG A 53 9.09 8.56 3.49
CA ARG A 53 8.53 8.50 4.85
C ARG A 53 9.21 7.45 5.74
N ASP A 54 10.02 6.57 5.15
CA ASP A 54 10.85 5.59 5.87
C ASP A 54 12.34 5.94 5.69
N PRO A 55 12.94 6.74 6.60
CA PRO A 55 14.35 7.08 6.55
C PRO A 55 15.22 5.82 6.48
N TYR A 56 16.10 5.74 5.48
CA TYR A 56 17.00 4.61 5.23
C TYR A 56 16.29 3.27 4.95
N GLY A 57 14.97 3.26 4.72
CA GLY A 57 14.22 2.03 4.45
C GLY A 57 14.23 1.05 5.61
N MET A 58 14.45 1.51 6.86
CA MET A 58 14.62 0.63 8.00
C MET A 58 13.37 -0.21 8.28
N ASN A 59 12.18 0.37 8.12
CA ASN A 59 10.92 -0.36 8.32
C ASN A 59 10.65 -1.37 7.22
N TYR A 60 11.05 -1.07 5.98
CA TYR A 60 10.96 -1.99 4.85
C TYR A 60 11.94 -3.17 5.02
N ILE A 61 13.22 -2.90 5.29
CA ILE A 61 14.25 -3.93 5.49
C ILE A 61 13.92 -4.82 6.69
N SER A 62 13.48 -4.24 7.81
CA SER A 62 13.09 -5.00 9.00
C SER A 62 11.89 -5.91 8.76
N PHE A 63 11.02 -5.57 7.82
CA PHE A 63 9.87 -6.40 7.48
C PHE A 63 10.29 -7.69 6.77
N TYR A 64 11.24 -7.62 5.83
CA TYR A 64 11.74 -8.80 5.10
C TYR A 64 12.75 -9.64 5.87
N ARG A 65 13.31 -9.12 6.96
CA ARG A 65 14.29 -9.85 7.79
C ARG A 65 13.65 -10.84 8.76
N LYS A 66 12.33 -10.83 8.91
CA LYS A 66 11.58 -11.69 9.83
C LYS A 66 11.29 -13.06 9.24
#